data_AF-A0A3D5F9I6-F1
#
_entry.id   AF-A0A3D5F9I6-F1
#
_cell.length_a   1.000
_cell.length_b   1.000
_cell.length_c   1.000
_cell.angle_alpha   90.00
_cell.angle_beta   90.00
_cell.angle_gamma   90.00
#
_symmetry.space_group_name_H-M   'P 1'
#
loop_
_entity.id
_entity.type
_entity.pdbx_description
1 polymer ?
#
loop_
_entity_poly.entity_id
_entity_poly.type
_entity_poly.pdbx_seq_one_letter_code
_entity_poly.pdbx_strand_id
1 'polypeptide(L)'
;MKVKNKVIVFSAVVSALLWGVLAANGFEQALSLTAALTLLIAILWVTEALPIPVTSLIPFVAFPMAGVIDYKEAASALGSHVILLLMGAFMLSKALEKSGVHRRIAVYMLRLCG
;
A
#
# COMPACT_ATOMS: atom_id res chain seq x y z
N MET A 1 -16.74 -1.33 5.58
CA MET A 1 -15.85 -2.50 5.52
C MET A 1 -15.75 -3.09 6.91
N LYS A 2 -16.05 -4.39 7.11
CA LYS A 2 -15.90 -5.04 8.41
C LYS A 2 -14.47 -5.57 8.54
N VAL A 3 -13.76 -5.15 9.58
CA VAL A 3 -12.41 -5.66 9.89
C VAL A 3 -12.50 -7.17 10.18
N LYS A 4 -11.66 -7.96 9.53
CA LYS A 4 -11.65 -9.43 9.68
C LYS A 4 -10.60 -9.86 10.70
N ASN A 5 -10.91 -9.76 11.99
CA ASN A 5 -9.95 -10.04 13.07
C ASN A 5 -9.29 -11.43 12.96
N LYS A 6 -10.04 -12.46 12.54
CA LYS A 6 -9.48 -13.82 12.35
C LYS A 6 -8.34 -13.84 11.33
N VAL A 7 -8.45 -13.05 10.26
CA VAL A 7 -7.45 -13.00 9.20
C VAL A 7 -6.21 -12.25 9.67
N ILE A 8 -6.38 -11.16 10.43
CA ILE A 8 -5.26 -10.39 10.99
C ILE A 8 -4.43 -11.26 11.95
N VAL A 9 -5.10 -12.01 12.82
CA VAL A 9 -4.42 -12.93 13.73
C VAL A 9 -3.72 -14.03 12.93
N PHE A 10 -4.40 -14.61 11.93
CA PHE A 10 -3.80 -15.62 11.06
C PHE A 10 -2.54 -15.11 10.34
N SER A 11 -2.60 -13.93 9.72
CA SER A 11 -1.44 -13.34 9.03
C SER A 11 -0.29 -13.07 10.00
N ALA A 12 -0.58 -12.57 11.20
CA ALA A 12 0.44 -12.32 12.23
C ALA A 12 1.12 -13.62 12.69
N VAL A 13 0.34 -14.69 12.90
CA VAL A 13 0.87 -16.00 13.29
C VAL A 13 1.74 -16.59 12.19
N VAL A 14 1.28 -16.59 10.93
CA VAL A 14 2.05 -17.14 9.80
C VAL A 14 3.36 -16.37 9.60
N SER A 15 3.33 -15.05 9.68
CA SER A 15 4.54 -14.23 9.59
C SER A 15 5.51 -14.44 10.75
N ALA A 16 5.00 -14.57 11.98
CA ALA A 16 5.83 -14.86 13.14
C ALA A 16 6.48 -16.26 13.05
N LEU A 17 5.74 -17.26 12.54
CA LEU A 17 6.28 -18.58 12.26
C LEU A 17 7.39 -18.53 11.20
N LEU A 18 7.19 -17.77 10.11
CA LEU A 18 8.23 -17.60 9.09
C LEU A 18 9.48 -16.94 9.67
N TRP A 19 9.33 -15.88 10.47
CA TRP A 19 10.46 -15.25 11.15
C TRP A 19 11.22 -16.25 12.03
N GLY A 20 10.51 -17.02 12.85
CA GLY A 20 11.11 -18.03 13.73
C GLY A 20 11.84 -19.14 12.97
N VAL A 21 11.28 -19.62 11.86
CA VAL A 21 11.93 -20.61 11.00
C VAL A 21 13.21 -20.04 10.39
N LEU A 22 13.18 -18.82 9.83
CA LEU A 22 14.35 -18.20 9.22
C LEU A 22 15.45 -17.89 10.24
N ALA A 23 15.07 -17.38 11.43
CA ALA A 23 16.01 -17.14 12.51
C ALA A 23 16.66 -18.44 13.00
N ALA A 24 15.90 -19.54 13.12
CA ALA A 24 16.43 -20.85 13.50
C ALA A 24 17.39 -21.45 12.47
N ASN A 25 17.24 -21.10 11.19
CA ASN A 25 18.17 -21.50 10.13
C ASN A 25 19.44 -20.62 10.07
N GLY A 26 19.60 -19.66 10.98
CA GLY A 26 20.81 -18.83 11.07
C GLY A 26 20.87 -17.69 10.04
N PHE A 27 19.76 -17.32 9.42
CA PHE A 27 19.71 -16.17 8.52
C PHE A 27 19.87 -14.84 9.28
N GLU A 28 20.36 -13.82 8.57
CA GLU A 28 20.49 -12.47 9.11
C GLU A 28 19.14 -11.92 9.62
N GLN A 29 19.17 -11.21 10.74
CA GLN A 29 17.97 -10.68 11.38
C GLN A 29 17.20 -9.70 10.48
N ALA A 30 17.91 -8.87 9.70
CA ALA A 30 17.29 -7.95 8.76
C ALA A 30 16.52 -8.70 7.66
N LEU A 31 17.09 -9.80 7.14
CA LEU A 31 16.45 -10.62 6.11
C LEU A 31 15.18 -11.30 6.63
N SER A 32 15.25 -11.92 7.81
CA SER A 32 14.12 -12.65 8.40
C SER A 32 12.96 -11.72 8.75
N LEU A 33 13.24 -10.54 9.33
CA LEU A 33 12.23 -9.53 9.62
C LEU A 33 11.60 -8.97 8.34
N THR A 34 12.42 -8.75 7.30
CA THR A 34 11.92 -8.27 6.00
C THR A 34 10.96 -9.26 5.36
N ALA A 35 11.32 -10.54 5.34
CA ALA A 35 10.46 -11.59 4.78
C ALA A 35 9.15 -11.73 5.57
N ALA A 36 9.21 -11.71 6.90
CA ALA A 36 8.04 -11.84 7.76
C ALA A 36 7.07 -10.65 7.63
N LEU A 37 7.59 -9.42 7.64
CA LEU A 37 6.80 -8.20 7.44
C LEU A 37 6.19 -8.16 6.05
N THR A 38 6.95 -8.52 5.01
CA THR A 38 6.45 -8.57 3.64
C THR A 38 5.30 -9.57 3.49
N LEU A 39 5.44 -10.77 4.07
CA LEU A 39 4.38 -11.77 4.06
C LEU A 39 3.13 -11.29 4.83
N LEU A 40 3.31 -10.60 5.96
CA LEU A 40 2.22 -10.04 6.75
C LEU A 40 1.41 -9.06 5.90
N ILE A 41 2.11 -8.12 5.27
CA ILE A 41 1.50 -7.05 4.47
C ILE A 41 0.83 -7.63 3.22
N ALA A 42 1.45 -8.61 2.56
CA ALA A 42 0.89 -9.27 1.39
C ALA A 42 -0.44 -9.96 1.70
N ILE A 43 -0.52 -10.70 2.81
CA ILE A 43 -1.78 -11.33 3.21
C ILE A 43 -2.85 -10.27 3.52
N LEU A 44 -2.49 -9.19 4.21
CA LEU A 44 -3.44 -8.11 4.53
C LEU A 44 -3.94 -7.39 3.27
N TRP A 45 -3.11 -7.21 2.24
CA TRP A 45 -3.54 -6.65 0.95
C TRP A 45 -4.48 -7.59 0.19
N VAL A 46 -4.11 -8.86 0.01
CA VAL A 46 -4.91 -9.82 -0.77
C VAL A 46 -6.27 -10.09 -0.13
N THR A 47 -6.32 -10.10 1.21
CA THR A 47 -7.55 -10.41 1.96
C THR A 47 -8.41 -9.18 2.26
N GLU A 48 -7.87 -7.98 2.01
CA GLU A 48 -8.44 -6.68 2.38
C GLU A 48 -8.96 -6.67 3.83
N ALA A 49 -8.21 -7.30 4.75
CA ALA A 49 -8.62 -7.42 6.15
C ALA A 49 -8.65 -6.06 6.88
N LEU A 50 -7.82 -5.13 6.40
CA LEU A 50 -7.78 -3.72 6.77
C LEU A 50 -7.93 -2.85 5.50
N PRO A 51 -8.41 -1.60 5.61
CA PRO A 51 -8.39 -0.66 4.49
C PRO A 51 -6.99 -0.53 3.90
N ILE A 52 -6.88 -0.55 2.57
CA ILE A 52 -5.59 -0.49 1.85
C ILE A 52 -4.67 0.62 2.39
N PRO A 53 -5.15 1.86 2.67
CA PRO A 53 -4.29 2.91 3.22
C PRO A 53 -3.68 2.56 4.58
N VAL A 54 -4.43 1.88 5.45
CA VAL A 54 -3.96 1.47 6.78
C VAL A 54 -2.90 0.38 6.64
N THR A 55 -3.14 -0.61 5.78
CA THR A 55 -2.15 -1.66 5.50
C THR A 55 -0.85 -1.09 4.93
N SER A 56 -0.93 -0.10 4.05
CA SER A 56 0.24 0.55 3.45
C SER A 56 1.05 1.42 4.43
N LEU A 57 0.49 1.80 5.59
CA LEU A 57 1.23 2.48 6.65
C LEU A 57 2.04 1.53 7.53
N ILE A 58 1.69 0.24 7.55
CA ILE A 58 2.42 -0.78 8.32
C ILE A 58 3.90 -0.83 7.93
N PRO A 59 4.31 -0.99 6.66
CA PRO A 59 5.73 -1.03 6.31
C PRO A 59 6.46 0.27 6.67
N PHE A 60 5.81 1.43 6.49
CA PHE A 60 6.39 2.73 6.80
C PHE A 60 6.84 2.85 8.27
N VAL A 61 6.12 2.22 9.20
CA VAL A 61 6.45 2.23 10.63
C VAL A 61 7.23 0.99 11.05
N ALA A 62 6.81 -0.19 10.60
CA ALA A 62 7.34 -1.47 11.07
C ALA A 62 8.79 -1.71 10.63
N PHE A 63 9.17 -1.30 9.41
CA PHE A 63 10.55 -1.51 8.92
C PHE A 63 11.59 -0.66 9.68
N PRO A 64 11.36 0.65 9.91
CA PRO A 64 12.25 1.43 10.77
C PRO A 64 12.27 0.96 12.23
N MET A 65 11.11 0.60 12.80
CA MET A 65 11.06 0.05 14.17
C MET A 65 11.81 -1.28 14.31
N ALA A 66 11.82 -2.09 13.25
CA ALA A 66 12.57 -3.33 13.16
C ALA A 66 14.08 -3.11 12.93
N GLY A 67 14.53 -1.87 12.72
CA GLY A 67 15.93 -1.53 12.45
C GLY A 67 16.42 -1.97 11.07
N VAL A 68 15.52 -2.24 10.13
CA VAL A 68 15.86 -2.73 8.78
C VAL A 68 16.28 -1.57 7.86
N ILE A 69 15.57 -0.45 7.93
CA ILE A 69 15.83 0.78 7.15
C ILE A 69 15.71 2.01 8.05
N ASP A 70 16.26 3.15 7.62
CA ASP A 70 16.09 4.41 8.34
C ASP A 70 14.71 5.05 8.08
N TYR A 71 14.27 5.92 9.00
CA TYR A 71 13.03 6.69 8.87
C TYR A 71 13.01 7.57 7.62
N LYS A 72 14.16 8.13 7.22
CA LYS A 72 14.27 8.92 5.99
C LYS A 72 14.03 8.07 4.75
N GLU A 73 14.56 6.86 4.74
CA GLU A 73 14.40 5.92 3.64
C GLU A 73 12.93 5.48 3.53
N ALA A 74 12.30 5.13 4.65
CA ALA A 74 10.87 4.83 4.69
C ALA A 74 10.00 6.00 4.21
N ALA A 75 10.32 7.24 4.61
CA ALA A 75 9.58 8.44 4.18
C ALA A 75 9.73 8.75 2.69
N SER A 76 10.87 8.41 2.08
CA SER A 76 11.11 8.62 0.65
C SER A 76 10.09 7.86 -0.23
N ALA A 77 9.61 6.70 0.23
CA ALA A 77 8.60 5.92 -0.47
C ALA A 77 7.24 6.65 -0.56
N LEU A 78 6.86 7.41 0.46
CA LEU A 78 5.62 8.20 0.47
C LEU A 78 5.75 9.51 -0.33
N GLY A 79 6.97 10.06 -0.41
CA GLY A 79 7.28 11.29 -1.13
C GLY A 79 7.68 11.10 -2.60
N SER A 80 7.41 9.94 -3.20
CA SER A 80 7.86 9.67 -4.56
C SER A 80 7.19 10.58 -5.60
N HIS A 81 7.94 10.92 -6.65
CA HIS A 81 7.42 11.74 -7.75
C HIS A 81 6.17 11.15 -8.41
N VAL A 82 6.04 9.82 -8.43
CA VAL A 82 4.87 9.13 -9.01
C VAL A 82 3.62 9.39 -8.17
N ILE A 83 3.72 9.36 -6.83
CA ILE A 83 2.58 9.65 -5.95
C ILE A 83 2.12 11.10 -6.13
N LEU A 84 3.06 12.05 -6.18
CA LEU A 84 2.75 13.46 -6.42
C LEU A 84 2.10 13.69 -7.79
N LEU A 85 2.58 12.99 -8.83
CA LEU A 85 2.01 13.05 -10.17
C LEU A 85 0.58 12.51 -10.21
N LEU A 86 0.32 11.37 -9.56
CA LEU A 86 -1.03 10.79 -9.44
C LEU A 86 -1.97 11.71 -8.68
N MET A 87 -1.50 12.32 -7.58
CA MET A 87 -2.27 13.33 -6.84
C MET A 87 -2.67 14.50 -7.74
N GLY A 88 -1.71 15.05 -8.50
CA GLY A 88 -1.98 16.12 -9.48
C GLY A 88 -2.99 15.70 -10.56
N ALA A 89 -2.87 14.48 -11.08
CA ALA A 89 -3.82 13.93 -12.05
C ALA A 89 -5.24 13.80 -11.48
N PHE A 90 -5.39 13.36 -10.23
CA PHE A 90 -6.69 13.29 -9.57
C PHE A 90 -7.29 14.67 -9.29
N MET A 91 -6.48 15.64 -8.87
CA MET A 91 -6.91 17.03 -8.70
C MET A 91 -7.39 17.63 -10.02
N LEU A 92 -6.65 17.42 -11.11
CA LEU A 92 -7.04 17.87 -12.44
C LEU A 92 -8.33 17.19 -12.93
N SER A 93 -8.45 15.87 -12.72
CA SER A 93 -9.67 15.11 -13.02
C SER A 93 -10.89 15.70 -12.30
N LYS A 94 -10.75 16.02 -11.01
CA LYS A 94 -11.84 16.64 -10.24
C LYS A 94 -12.17 18.07 -10.71
N ALA A 95 -11.17 18.84 -11.16
CA ALA A 95 -11.39 20.15 -11.77
C ALA A 95 -12.15 20.05 -13.11
N LEU A 96 -11.83 19.05 -13.94
CA LEU A 96 -12.55 18.74 -15.19
C LEU A 96 -13.98 18.28 -14.94
N GLU A 97 -14.22 17.54 -13.84
CA GLU A 97 -15.55 17.17 -13.39
C GLU A 97 -16.35 18.42 -13.01
N LYS A 98 -15.80 19.26 -12.12
CA LYS A 98 -16.47 20.47 -11.60
C LYS A 98 -16.77 21.50 -12.69
N SER A 99 -15.88 21.64 -13.69
CA SER A 99 -16.06 22.57 -14.83
C SER A 99 -17.03 22.04 -15.90
N GLY A 100 -17.46 20.78 -15.82
CA GLY A 100 -18.34 20.15 -16.81
C GLY A 100 -17.67 19.91 -18.18
N VAL A 101 -16.35 20.04 -18.28
CA VAL A 101 -15.59 19.89 -19.54
C VAL A 101 -15.75 18.47 -20.08
N HIS A 102 -15.67 17.45 -19.23
CA HIS A 102 -15.90 16.05 -19.62
C HIS A 102 -17.26 15.85 -20.32
N ARG A 103 -18.33 16.52 -19.85
CA ARG A 103 -19.67 16.48 -20.47
C ARG A 103 -19.71 17.22 -21.81
N ARG A 104 -19.05 18.37 -21.93
CA ARG A 104 -18.96 19.11 -23.20
C ARG A 104 -18.25 18.27 -24.26
N ILE A 105 -17.15 17.62 -23.90
CA ILE A 105 -16.40 16.72 -24.79
C ILE A 105 -17.27 15.53 -25.21
N ALA A 106 -18.00 14.92 -24.27
CA ALA A 106 -18.90 13.80 -24.59
C ALA A 106 -20.00 14.19 -25.61
N VAL A 107 -20.66 15.34 -25.42
CA VAL A 107 -21.68 15.83 -26.38
C VAL A 107 -21.05 16.19 -27.73
N TYR A 108 -19.84 16.76 -27.74
CA TYR A 108 -19.14 17.09 -28.97
C TYR A 108 -18.80 15.83 -29.78
N MET A 109 -18.29 14.78 -29.13
CA MET A 109 -18.02 13.49 -29.77
C MET A 109 -19.29 12.85 -30.34
N LEU A 110 -20.41 12.89 -29.60
CA LEU A 110 -21.70 12.38 -30.10
C LEU A 110 -22.15 13.08 -31.38
N ARG A 111 -21.96 14.40 -31.49
CA ARG A 111 -22.30 15.17 -32.70
C ARG A 111 -21.35 14.95 -33.88
N LEU A 112 -20.13 14.49 -33.62
CA LEU A 112 -19.16 14.20 -34.68
C LEU A 112 -19.36 12.80 -35.27
N CYS A 113 -19.75 11.83 -34.45
CA CYS A 113 -19.85 10.43 -34.86
C CYS A 113 -21.28 9.94 -35.14
N GLY A 114 -22.30 10.59 -34.58
CA GLY A 114 -23.72 10.32 -34.83
C GLY A 114 -24.35 11.41 -35.67
#